data_AF-A0A8H7ART6-F1
#
_entry.id   AF-A0A8H7ART6-F1
#
_cell.length_a   1.000
_cell.length_b   1.000
_cell.length_c   1.000
_cell.angle_alpha   90.00
_cell.angle_beta   90.00
_cell.angle_gamma   90.00
#
_symmetry.space_group_name_H-M   'P 1'
#
loop_
_entity.id
_entity.type
_entity.pdbx_description
1 polymer ?
#
loop_
_entity_poly.entity_id
_entity_poly.type
_entity_poly.pdbx_seq_one_letter_code
_entity_poly.pdbx_strand_id
1 'polypeptide(L)'
;MVKCALLKTEGYSKNVTVNAVRNDTSPQQRIQYYYGEYNRTGIDAKPWTYQYSAGPPSEAIDHAWDQLDYTLDVATASVAPDGSVNENSSFLPILDLIVPAADISLIFLSANDIMFQEPSKDDWYAAERPTTQKFSFFEDENRSFYVRNEPVRVLGCASRYQFCNPNIERNSSCTTWGGIEQTMALAGNLWQTERQKVLVGLSMDRILGLNAQSLGMAVVPFRTINGKMR
;
A
#
# COMPACT_ATOMS: atom_id res chain seq x y z
N MET A 1 -9.16 -13.13 6.03
CA MET A 1 -8.47 -13.82 4.91
C MET A 1 -7.78 -12.78 4.07
N VAL A 2 -6.49 -12.96 3.79
CA VAL A 2 -5.72 -12.07 2.91
C VAL A 2 -5.23 -12.90 1.72
N LYS A 3 -5.36 -12.35 0.51
CA LYS A 3 -4.77 -12.91 -0.71
C LYS A 3 -3.92 -11.84 -1.36
N CYS A 4 -2.67 -12.16 -1.67
CA CYS A 4 -1.74 -11.24 -2.32
C CYS A 4 -1.15 -11.86 -3.58
N ALA A 5 -0.83 -11.02 -4.55
CA ALA A 5 -0.13 -11.40 -5.76
C ALA A 5 0.68 -10.21 -6.28
N LEU A 6 1.80 -10.50 -6.96
CA LEU A 6 2.52 -9.47 -7.69
C LEU A 6 1.67 -9.00 -8.86
N LEU A 7 1.57 -7.69 -9.02
CA LEU A 7 0.84 -7.08 -10.12
C LEU A 7 1.72 -6.91 -11.34
N LYS A 8 1.09 -7.04 -12.50
CA LYS A 8 1.74 -6.81 -13.78
C LYS A 8 1.97 -5.31 -13.98
N THR A 9 3.24 -4.91 -14.11
CA THR A 9 3.62 -3.51 -14.40
C THR A 9 3.37 -3.12 -15.86
N GLU A 10 3.62 -4.03 -16.80
CA GLU A 10 3.48 -3.77 -18.24
C GLU A 10 2.02 -3.43 -18.58
N GLY A 11 1.82 -2.29 -19.25
CA GLY A 11 0.51 -1.73 -19.59
C GLY A 11 -0.08 -0.83 -18.49
N TYR A 12 0.46 -0.86 -17.28
CA TYR A 12 0.01 -0.06 -16.13
C TYR A 12 1.09 0.92 -15.65
N SER A 13 2.12 1.19 -16.45
CA SER A 13 3.14 2.20 -16.13
C SER A 13 3.58 3.00 -17.35
N LYS A 14 4.09 4.22 -17.10
CA LYS A 14 4.58 5.11 -18.14
C LYS A 14 5.76 5.94 -17.65
N ASN A 15 6.80 6.03 -18.48
CA ASN A 15 7.88 6.99 -18.27
C ASN A 15 7.40 8.40 -18.63
N VAL A 16 7.61 9.34 -17.73
CA VAL A 16 7.24 10.74 -17.86
C VAL A 16 8.44 11.62 -17.55
N THR A 17 8.60 12.66 -18.36
CA THR A 17 9.52 13.75 -18.05
C THR A 17 8.77 14.76 -17.22
N VAL A 18 9.19 15.00 -15.98
CA VAL A 18 8.63 16.05 -15.14
C VAL A 18 9.60 17.24 -15.10
N ASN A 19 9.05 18.44 -15.23
CA ASN A 19 9.82 19.65 -15.00
C ASN A 19 10.22 19.67 -13.52
N ALA A 20 11.48 19.96 -13.24
CA ALA A 20 11.96 19.99 -11.87
C ALA A 20 11.22 21.06 -11.04
N VAL A 21 10.94 20.73 -9.79
CA VAL A 21 10.26 21.63 -8.85
C VAL A 21 11.32 22.38 -8.06
N ARG A 22 11.41 23.71 -8.29
CA ARG A 22 12.33 24.68 -7.67
C ARG A 22 13.83 24.50 -7.99
N ASN A 23 14.44 25.54 -8.57
CA ASN A 23 15.88 25.81 -8.75
C ASN A 23 16.76 24.75 -9.43
N ASP A 24 16.27 23.53 -9.62
CA ASP A 24 16.83 22.53 -10.51
C ASP A 24 16.28 22.78 -11.92
N THR A 25 17.17 22.87 -12.90
CA THR A 25 16.84 23.18 -14.30
C THR A 25 16.77 21.93 -15.18
N SER A 26 17.10 20.76 -14.63
CA SER A 26 17.19 19.52 -15.40
C SER A 26 15.85 18.76 -15.39
N PRO A 27 15.28 18.42 -16.55
CA PRO A 27 14.10 17.57 -16.60
C PRO A 27 14.36 16.22 -15.92
N GLN A 28 13.51 15.84 -14.96
CA GLN A 28 13.65 14.56 -14.25
C GLN A 28 12.83 13.48 -14.95
N GLN A 29 13.46 12.32 -15.19
CA GLN A 29 12.77 11.13 -15.67
C GLN A 29 12.11 10.42 -14.49
N ARG A 30 10.80 10.21 -14.57
CA ARG A 30 10.02 9.48 -13.58
C ARG A 30 9.20 8.40 -14.23
N ILE A 31 8.83 7.38 -13.47
CA ILE A 31 7.86 6.37 -13.87
C ILE A 31 6.60 6.55 -13.03
N GLN A 32 5.45 6.59 -13.69
CA GLN A 32 4.13 6.66 -13.07
C GLN A 32 3.43 5.30 -13.23
N TYR A 33 2.72 4.87 -12.18
CA TYR A 33 1.96 3.62 -12.13
C TYR A 33 0.46 3.92 -12.06
N TYR A 34 -0.35 3.25 -12.88
CA TYR A 34 -1.77 3.55 -13.14
C TYR A 34 -2.67 2.37 -12.71
N TYR A 35 -2.58 1.97 -11.45
CA TYR A 35 -3.48 0.98 -10.84
C TYR A 35 -4.78 1.62 -10.31
N GLY A 36 -4.95 2.91 -10.52
CA GLY A 36 -6.04 3.72 -10.02
C GLY A 36 -5.66 5.18 -9.82
N GLU A 37 -6.65 6.03 -9.63
CA GLU A 37 -6.43 7.46 -9.41
C GLU A 37 -6.06 7.69 -7.94
N TYR A 38 -4.97 8.42 -7.69
CA TYR A 38 -4.61 8.80 -6.32
C TYR A 38 -5.65 9.79 -5.78
N ASN A 39 -6.27 9.43 -4.66
CA ASN A 39 -7.36 10.16 -4.04
C ASN A 39 -7.01 10.43 -2.57
N ARG A 40 -6.29 11.52 -2.31
CA ARG A 40 -6.06 11.99 -0.95
C ARG A 40 -6.89 13.24 -0.73
N THR A 41 -7.86 13.14 0.19
CA THR A 41 -8.78 14.21 0.55
C THR A 41 -8.03 15.54 0.74
N GLY A 42 -8.32 16.53 -0.12
CA GLY A 42 -7.76 17.89 -0.04
C GLY A 42 -6.51 18.18 -0.90
N ILE A 43 -6.05 17.23 -1.73
CA ILE A 43 -4.99 17.45 -2.74
C ILE A 43 -5.56 17.15 -4.13
N ASP A 44 -5.08 17.86 -5.16
CA ASP A 44 -5.41 17.57 -6.56
C ASP A 44 -5.25 16.08 -6.87
N ALA A 45 -6.36 15.42 -7.18
CA ALA A 45 -6.39 14.03 -7.62
C ALA A 45 -5.36 13.84 -8.74
N LYS A 46 -4.57 12.76 -8.65
CA LYS A 46 -3.59 12.42 -9.70
C LYS A 46 -4.12 11.22 -10.49
N PRO A 47 -3.98 11.22 -11.81
CA PRO A 47 -4.44 10.10 -12.63
C PRO A 47 -3.56 8.84 -12.47
N TRP A 48 -2.45 8.91 -11.72
CA TRP A 48 -1.58 7.80 -11.38
C TRP A 48 -1.67 7.50 -9.87
N THR A 49 -1.45 6.24 -9.50
CA THR A 49 -1.49 5.74 -8.13
C THR A 49 -0.18 6.00 -7.39
N TYR A 50 0.95 5.85 -8.08
CA TYR A 50 2.28 5.99 -7.51
C TYR A 50 3.25 6.54 -8.57
N GLN A 51 4.30 7.21 -8.11
CA GLN A 51 5.34 7.74 -8.98
C GLN A 51 6.71 7.61 -8.31
N TYR A 52 7.69 7.18 -9.08
CA TYR A 52 9.06 6.99 -8.59
C TYR A 52 10.09 7.49 -9.60
N SER A 53 11.33 7.72 -9.15
CA SER A 53 12.43 8.12 -10.03
C SER A 53 12.75 6.99 -11.02
N ALA A 54 12.90 7.33 -12.29
CA ALA A 54 13.32 6.37 -13.32
C ALA A 54 14.83 6.41 -13.57
N GLY A 55 15.57 7.22 -12.81
CA GLY A 55 17.02 7.37 -12.95
C GLY A 55 17.80 6.09 -12.65
N PRO A 56 19.01 5.95 -13.22
CA PRO A 56 19.89 4.82 -12.93
C PRO A 56 20.34 4.84 -11.45
N PRO A 57 20.76 3.68 -10.89
CA PRO A 57 21.04 3.51 -9.46
C PRO A 57 22.19 4.32 -8.84
N SER A 58 22.67 5.36 -9.50
CA SER A 58 23.90 6.10 -9.15
C SER A 58 23.85 7.59 -9.43
N GLU A 59 22.82 8.05 -10.14
CA GLU A 59 22.60 9.48 -10.39
C GLU A 59 21.63 10.09 -9.36
N ALA A 60 21.06 9.27 -8.47
CA ALA A 60 20.14 9.68 -7.41
C ALA A 60 20.83 10.17 -6.12
N ILE A 61 22.13 10.51 -6.18
CA ILE A 61 22.94 10.89 -5.01
C ILE A 61 22.46 12.21 -4.34
N ASP A 62 21.63 13.01 -5.00
CA ASP A 62 21.22 14.33 -4.50
C ASP A 62 19.84 14.40 -3.81
N HIS A 63 19.20 13.26 -3.52
CA HIS A 63 17.94 13.25 -2.77
C HIS A 63 18.07 12.49 -1.46
N ALA A 64 18.05 13.22 -0.34
CA ALA A 64 18.11 12.68 1.03
C ALA A 64 17.01 11.63 1.38
N TRP A 65 16.05 11.40 0.48
CA TRP A 65 14.99 10.40 0.60
C TRP A 65 15.27 9.10 -0.18
N ASP A 66 16.25 9.13 -1.10
CA ASP A 66 16.75 7.96 -1.85
C ASP A 66 17.98 7.33 -1.15
N GLN A 67 18.32 7.78 0.06
CA GLN A 67 19.43 7.25 0.87
C GLN A 67 19.13 5.92 1.57
N LEU A 68 17.90 5.41 1.46
CA LEU A 68 17.54 4.10 1.99
C LEU A 68 17.79 3.04 0.92
N ASP A 69 18.16 1.85 1.36
CA ASP A 69 18.29 0.67 0.49
C ASP A 69 16.99 0.43 -0.30
N TYR A 70 15.82 0.67 0.29
CA TYR A 70 14.54 0.57 -0.40
C TYR A 70 13.52 1.53 0.21
N THR A 71 12.48 1.84 -0.57
CA THR A 71 11.34 2.63 -0.11
C THR A 71 10.05 1.82 -0.28
N LEU A 72 9.22 1.79 0.76
CA LEU A 72 7.89 1.21 0.72
C LEU A 72 6.84 2.33 0.75
N ASP A 73 5.91 2.27 -0.20
CA ASP A 73 4.69 3.09 -0.19
C ASP A 73 3.47 2.17 -0.23
N VAL A 74 2.35 2.61 0.34
CA VAL A 74 1.12 1.82 0.40
C VAL A 74 -0.06 2.69 -0.01
N ALA A 75 -0.80 2.22 -1.02
CA ALA A 75 -2.11 2.76 -1.35
C ALA A 75 -3.20 1.79 -0.89
N THR A 76 -4.26 2.29 -0.27
CA THR A 76 -5.37 1.49 0.26
C THR A 76 -6.72 1.96 -0.28
N ALA A 77 -7.61 1.00 -0.49
CA ALA A 77 -8.98 1.27 -0.87
C ALA A 77 -9.95 0.29 -0.19
N SER A 78 -11.08 0.79 0.28
CA SER A 78 -12.13 -0.04 0.88
C SER A 78 -13.26 -0.23 -0.13
N VAL A 79 -13.54 -1.48 -0.50
CA VAL A 79 -14.55 -1.83 -1.51
C VAL A 79 -15.78 -2.43 -0.86
N ALA A 80 -16.94 -1.83 -1.13
CA ALA A 80 -18.25 -2.30 -0.66
C ALA A 80 -18.72 -3.58 -1.36
N PRO A 81 -19.73 -4.27 -0.82
CA PRO A 81 -20.28 -5.47 -1.44
C PRO A 81 -20.86 -5.25 -2.85
N ASP A 82 -21.31 -4.04 -3.15
CA ASP A 82 -21.80 -3.65 -4.48
C ASP A 82 -20.66 -3.24 -5.45
N GLY A 83 -19.41 -3.26 -4.98
CA GLY A 83 -18.23 -2.86 -5.75
C GLY A 83 -17.91 -1.36 -5.69
N SER A 84 -18.71 -0.55 -4.99
CA SER A 84 -18.41 0.86 -4.78
C SER A 84 -17.18 1.04 -3.89
N VAL A 85 -16.38 2.07 -4.18
CA VAL A 85 -15.14 2.37 -3.44
C VAL A 85 -15.43 3.47 -2.43
N ASN A 86 -14.99 3.30 -1.18
CA ASN A 86 -15.15 4.30 -0.13
C ASN A 86 -14.40 5.59 -0.51
N GLU A 87 -15.03 6.75 -0.34
CA GLU A 87 -14.45 8.07 -0.62
C GLU A 87 -13.17 8.36 0.18
N ASN A 88 -13.01 7.73 1.35
CA ASN A 88 -11.82 7.84 2.20
C ASN A 88 -10.65 6.94 1.75
N SER A 89 -10.81 6.19 0.67
CA SER A 89 -9.73 5.39 0.07
C SER A 89 -8.61 6.30 -0.41
N SER A 90 -7.34 5.92 -0.19
CA SER A 90 -6.19 6.71 -0.64
C SER A 90 -6.03 6.72 -2.17
N PHE A 91 -6.71 5.80 -2.85
CA PHE A 91 -6.80 5.73 -4.30
C PHE A 91 -8.12 5.10 -4.75
N LEU A 92 -8.49 5.32 -6.00
CA LEU A 92 -9.64 4.71 -6.67
C LEU A 92 -9.13 3.59 -7.60
N PRO A 93 -9.26 2.30 -7.23
CA PRO A 93 -8.74 1.20 -8.02
C PRO A 93 -9.35 1.14 -9.42
N ILE A 94 -8.56 0.72 -10.41
CA ILE A 94 -9.09 0.30 -11.71
C ILE A 94 -10.03 -0.91 -11.54
N LEU A 95 -10.93 -1.11 -12.51
CA LEU A 95 -11.96 -2.17 -12.46
C LEU A 95 -11.37 -3.56 -12.18
N ASP A 96 -10.20 -3.88 -12.77
CA ASP A 96 -9.53 -5.17 -12.60
C ASP A 96 -9.05 -5.45 -11.17
N LEU A 97 -8.91 -4.40 -10.35
CA LEU A 97 -8.49 -4.50 -8.95
C LEU A 97 -9.67 -4.42 -7.97
N ILE A 98 -10.89 -4.23 -8.45
CA ILE A 98 -12.09 -4.20 -7.61
C ILE A 98 -12.43 -5.63 -7.18
N VAL A 99 -12.21 -5.91 -5.90
CA VAL A 99 -12.68 -7.13 -5.24
C VAL A 99 -13.82 -6.75 -4.29
N PRO A 100 -15.08 -7.09 -4.60
CA PRO A 100 -16.21 -6.72 -3.76
C PRO A 100 -16.06 -7.23 -2.32
N ALA A 101 -16.53 -6.43 -1.37
CA ALA A 101 -16.50 -6.74 0.05
C ALA A 101 -15.08 -7.05 0.56
N ALA A 102 -14.09 -6.23 0.19
CA ALA A 102 -12.69 -6.38 0.61
C ALA A 102 -12.00 -5.03 0.73
N ASP A 103 -10.95 -4.98 1.54
CA ASP A 103 -9.98 -3.89 1.50
C ASP A 103 -8.85 -4.27 0.55
N ILE A 104 -8.53 -3.39 -0.38
CA ILE A 104 -7.44 -3.51 -1.32
C ILE A 104 -6.24 -2.73 -0.78
N SER A 105 -5.06 -3.33 -0.83
CA SER A 105 -3.80 -2.62 -0.61
C SER A 105 -2.83 -2.89 -1.75
N LEU A 106 -2.17 -1.83 -2.21
CA LEU A 106 -1.05 -1.88 -3.13
C LEU A 106 0.20 -1.49 -2.37
N ILE A 107 1.19 -2.37 -2.35
CA ILE A 107 2.48 -2.15 -1.72
C ILE A 107 3.50 -1.95 -2.83
N PHE A 108 4.05 -0.74 -2.90
CA PHE A 108 5.05 -0.35 -3.87
C PHE A 108 6.42 -0.51 -3.22
N LEU A 109 7.22 -1.44 -3.74
CA LEU A 109 8.61 -1.62 -3.35
C LEU A 109 9.51 -0.97 -4.38
N SER A 110 10.01 0.21 -4.03
CA SER A 110 11.01 0.93 -4.80
C SER A 110 12.39 0.42 -4.36
N ALA A 111 13.09 -0.21 -5.29
CA ALA A 111 14.35 -0.91 -4.98
C ALA A 111 15.54 0.04 -4.75
N ASN A 112 15.33 1.36 -4.86
CA ASN A 112 16.35 2.41 -4.78
C ASN A 112 17.69 1.89 -5.34
N ASP A 113 18.82 2.11 -4.68
CA ASP A 113 20.14 1.86 -5.29
C ASP A 113 20.82 0.57 -4.81
N ILE A 114 20.04 -0.46 -4.42
CA ILE A 114 20.63 -1.76 -4.05
C ILE A 114 21.26 -2.45 -5.26
N MET A 115 22.49 -2.90 -5.04
CA MET A 115 23.26 -3.73 -5.95
C MET A 115 23.60 -5.06 -5.31
N PHE A 116 23.54 -6.12 -6.11
CA PHE A 116 23.83 -7.47 -5.69
C PHE A 116 25.15 -7.96 -6.30
N GLN A 117 25.90 -8.74 -5.54
CA GLN A 117 27.13 -9.38 -6.05
C GLN A 117 26.80 -10.59 -6.95
N GLU A 118 25.60 -11.15 -6.80
CA GLU A 118 25.09 -12.29 -7.56
C GLU A 118 23.66 -11.97 -8.06
N PRO A 119 23.20 -12.56 -9.18
CA PRO A 119 21.86 -12.29 -9.68
C PRO A 119 20.80 -12.82 -8.71
N SER A 120 19.80 -12.00 -8.39
CA SER A 120 18.66 -12.36 -7.54
C SER A 120 17.42 -12.67 -8.39
N LYS A 121 16.81 -13.83 -8.13
CA LYS A 121 15.54 -14.27 -8.73
C LYS A 121 14.35 -14.15 -7.77
N ASP A 122 14.48 -13.35 -6.71
CA ASP A 122 13.35 -13.07 -5.83
C ASP A 122 12.23 -12.39 -6.64
N ASP A 123 11.01 -12.91 -6.54
CA ASP A 123 9.91 -12.42 -7.37
C ASP A 123 9.61 -10.92 -7.10
N TRP A 124 9.86 -10.44 -5.87
CA TRP A 124 9.64 -9.06 -5.48
C TRP A 124 10.90 -8.19 -5.62
N TYR A 125 12.10 -8.78 -5.49
CA TYR A 125 13.39 -8.11 -5.57
C TYR A 125 14.30 -8.66 -6.68
N ALA A 126 13.74 -8.90 -7.87
CA ALA A 126 14.48 -9.47 -8.99
C ALA A 126 15.58 -8.49 -9.46
N ALA A 127 16.83 -8.96 -9.43
CA ALA A 127 18.01 -8.22 -9.83
C ALA A 127 18.92 -9.12 -10.67
N GLU A 128 18.62 -9.22 -11.97
CA GLU A 128 19.33 -10.10 -12.91
C GLU A 128 20.10 -9.29 -13.96
N ARG A 129 19.93 -7.97 -14.00
CA ARG A 129 20.61 -7.10 -14.96
C ARG A 129 22.01 -6.77 -14.49
N PRO A 130 23.07 -7.20 -15.21
CA PRO A 130 24.43 -6.82 -14.85
C PRO A 130 24.63 -5.31 -15.09
N THR A 131 25.39 -4.67 -14.21
CA THR A 131 25.87 -3.30 -14.36
C THR A 131 27.40 -3.28 -14.38
N THR A 132 27.98 -2.45 -15.25
CA THR A 132 29.43 -2.23 -15.34
C THR A 132 29.89 -1.03 -14.52
N GLN A 133 29.05 -0.56 -13.60
CA GLN A 133 29.33 0.59 -12.78
C GLN A 133 30.54 0.32 -11.87
N LYS A 134 31.56 1.16 -12.01
CA LYS A 134 32.77 1.08 -11.19
C LYS A 134 32.53 1.83 -9.89
N PHE A 135 32.74 1.17 -8.77
CA PHE A 135 32.73 1.79 -7.46
C PHE A 135 34.16 2.14 -7.06
N SER A 136 34.38 3.40 -6.69
CA SER A 136 35.69 3.90 -6.28
C SER A 136 36.29 3.16 -5.09
N PHE A 137 35.48 2.49 -4.27
CA PHE A 137 35.94 1.67 -3.14
C PHE A 137 36.57 0.34 -3.56
N PHE A 138 36.33 -0.12 -4.78
CA PHE A 138 36.89 -1.36 -5.32
C PHE A 138 37.81 -1.02 -6.50
N GLU A 139 38.97 -0.41 -6.20
CA GLU A 139 39.89 0.11 -7.21
C GLU A 139 40.46 -0.96 -8.17
N ASP A 140 40.42 -2.26 -7.80
CA ASP A 140 41.19 -3.30 -8.50
C ASP A 140 40.41 -4.54 -8.98
N GLU A 141 39.08 -4.59 -8.86
CA GLU A 141 38.33 -5.76 -9.31
C GLU A 141 37.23 -5.40 -10.31
N ASN A 142 37.31 -5.95 -11.52
CA ASN A 142 36.21 -6.02 -12.49
C ASN A 142 35.06 -6.90 -11.94
N ARG A 143 34.47 -6.53 -10.81
CA ARG A 143 33.27 -7.20 -10.30
C ARG A 143 32.06 -6.66 -11.05
N SER A 144 31.30 -7.59 -11.62
CA SER A 144 29.97 -7.28 -12.15
C SER A 144 28.99 -7.26 -10.99
N PHE A 145 28.23 -6.19 -10.85
CA PHE A 145 27.10 -6.13 -9.93
C PHE A 145 25.81 -6.36 -10.70
N TYR A 146 24.76 -6.74 -9.99
CA TYR A 146 23.42 -6.91 -10.55
C TYR A 146 22.48 -5.90 -9.92
N VAL A 147 21.65 -5.28 -10.76
CA VAL A 147 20.69 -4.24 -10.36
C VAL A 147 19.26 -4.70 -10.65
N ARG A 148 18.33 -4.02 -9.98
CA ARG A 148 16.88 -4.21 -10.14
C ARG A 148 16.45 -4.31 -11.61
N ASN A 149 15.58 -5.27 -11.91
CA ASN A 149 14.99 -5.42 -13.24
C ASN A 149 13.94 -4.31 -13.52
N GLU A 150 13.24 -3.85 -12.49
CA GLU A 150 12.27 -2.77 -12.56
C GLU A 150 12.51 -1.78 -11.41
N PRO A 151 12.23 -0.48 -11.61
CA PRO A 151 12.42 0.52 -10.55
C PRO A 151 11.50 0.31 -9.35
N VAL A 152 10.28 -0.18 -9.59
CA VAL A 152 9.31 -0.52 -8.53
C VAL A 152 8.65 -1.84 -8.87
N ARG A 153 8.45 -2.68 -7.87
CA ARG A 153 7.61 -3.88 -7.94
C ARG A 153 6.39 -3.71 -7.04
N VAL A 154 5.22 -4.11 -7.52
CA VAL A 154 3.94 -3.84 -6.84
C VAL A 154 3.28 -5.13 -6.40
N LEU A 155 3.01 -5.24 -5.10
CA LEU A 155 2.23 -6.33 -4.52
C LEU A 155 0.80 -5.83 -4.27
N GLY A 156 -0.18 -6.48 -4.89
CA GLY A 156 -1.59 -6.22 -4.66
C GLY A 156 -2.18 -7.24 -3.69
N CYS A 157 -2.85 -6.78 -2.64
CA CYS A 157 -3.52 -7.63 -1.67
C CYS A 157 -5.00 -7.28 -1.56
N ALA A 158 -5.83 -8.31 -1.41
CA ALA A 158 -7.24 -8.18 -1.06
C ALA A 158 -7.49 -8.85 0.30
N SER A 159 -8.01 -8.08 1.24
CA SER A 159 -8.24 -8.47 2.63
C SER A 159 -9.72 -8.48 2.93
N ARG A 160 -10.22 -9.61 3.43
CA ARG A 160 -11.59 -9.75 3.94
C ARG A 160 -11.57 -10.12 5.40
N TYR A 161 -12.46 -9.54 6.17
CA TYR A 161 -12.57 -9.72 7.60
C TYR A 161 -13.92 -10.36 7.94
N GLN A 162 -13.93 -11.09 9.05
CA GLN A 162 -15.13 -11.64 9.66
C GLN A 162 -14.89 -11.64 11.17
N PHE A 163 -15.84 -11.09 11.92
CA PHE A 163 -15.83 -11.17 13.38
C PHE A 163 -16.80 -12.23 13.83
N CYS A 164 -16.42 -13.01 14.84
CA CYS A 164 -17.25 -14.07 15.40
C CYS A 164 -17.35 -13.93 16.93
N ASN A 165 -18.56 -14.01 17.47
CA ASN A 165 -18.82 -14.16 18.89
C ASN A 165 -19.04 -15.65 19.21
N PRO A 166 -18.12 -16.30 19.93
CA PRO A 166 -18.21 -17.73 20.24
C PRO A 166 -19.34 -18.09 21.21
N ASN A 167 -19.98 -17.10 21.84
CA ASN A 167 -21.08 -17.31 22.78
C ASN A 167 -22.47 -17.34 22.11
N ILE A 168 -22.54 -17.15 20.78
CA ILE A 168 -23.77 -17.21 20.00
C ILE A 168 -23.80 -18.53 19.21
N GLU A 169 -25.00 -19.06 18.95
CA GLU A 169 -25.18 -20.26 18.12
C GLU A 169 -24.57 -20.10 16.71
N ARG A 170 -24.01 -21.19 16.17
CA ARG A 170 -23.09 -21.19 15.02
C ARG A 170 -23.57 -20.46 13.76
N ASN A 171 -24.88 -20.39 13.52
CA ASN A 171 -25.40 -19.82 12.28
C ASN A 171 -25.52 -18.28 12.31
N SER A 172 -25.45 -17.66 13.49
CA SER A 172 -25.50 -16.19 13.66
C SER A 172 -24.30 -15.67 14.48
N SER A 173 -23.32 -16.53 14.74
CA SER A 173 -22.17 -16.18 15.56
C SER A 173 -21.19 -15.25 14.85
N CYS A 174 -21.25 -15.11 13.52
CA CYS A 174 -20.27 -14.35 12.75
C CYS A 174 -20.93 -13.31 11.84
N THR A 175 -20.20 -12.23 11.56
CA THR A 175 -20.57 -11.28 10.49
C THR A 175 -20.47 -11.93 9.11
N THR A 176 -21.01 -11.30 8.08
CA THR A 176 -20.61 -11.60 6.70
C THR A 176 -19.15 -11.18 6.47
N TRP A 177 -18.52 -11.72 5.44
CA TRP A 177 -17.21 -11.26 4.99
C TRP A 177 -17.32 -9.85 4.40
N GLY A 178 -16.36 -8.98 4.74
CA GLY A 178 -16.30 -7.63 4.19
C GLY A 178 -14.93 -6.98 4.36
N GLY A 179 -14.81 -5.73 3.92
CA GLY A 179 -13.71 -4.85 4.33
C GLY A 179 -13.78 -4.58 5.84
N ILE A 180 -12.69 -4.11 6.44
CA ILE A 180 -12.58 -3.97 7.90
C ILE A 180 -13.67 -3.04 8.45
N GLU A 181 -13.90 -1.89 7.82
CA GLU A 181 -14.89 -0.89 8.24
C GLU A 181 -16.31 -1.46 8.28
N GLN A 182 -16.73 -2.08 7.17
CA GLN A 182 -18.06 -2.69 7.03
C GLN A 182 -18.23 -3.83 8.04
N THR A 183 -17.21 -4.68 8.16
CA THR A 183 -17.26 -5.84 9.04
C THR A 183 -17.36 -5.40 10.51
N MET A 184 -16.65 -4.36 10.91
CA MET A 184 -16.76 -3.80 12.27
C MET A 184 -18.13 -3.18 12.54
N ALA A 185 -18.70 -2.45 11.58
CA ALA A 185 -20.05 -1.91 11.72
C ALA A 185 -21.09 -3.01 11.98
N LEU A 186 -20.96 -4.16 11.30
CA LEU A 186 -21.79 -5.34 11.52
C LEU A 186 -21.48 -6.04 12.85
N ALA A 187 -20.21 -6.04 13.26
CA ALA A 187 -19.76 -6.72 14.46
C ALA A 187 -20.38 -6.14 15.73
N GLY A 188 -20.75 -4.85 15.75
CA GLY A 188 -21.49 -4.23 16.86
C GLY A 188 -22.79 -4.97 17.24
N ASN A 189 -23.42 -5.68 16.29
CA ASN A 189 -24.63 -6.45 16.54
C ASN A 189 -24.37 -7.83 17.17
N LEU A 190 -23.11 -8.30 17.20
CA LEU A 190 -22.76 -9.60 17.75
C LEU A 190 -22.63 -9.61 19.27
N TRP A 191 -22.44 -8.47 19.93
CA TRP A 191 -22.28 -8.41 21.39
C TRP A 191 -23.44 -7.66 22.03
N GLN A 192 -24.19 -8.35 22.89
CA GLN A 192 -25.44 -7.83 23.45
C GLN A 192 -25.22 -6.95 24.68
N THR A 193 -24.25 -7.30 25.52
CA THR A 193 -24.02 -6.57 26.78
C THR A 193 -23.10 -5.38 26.58
N GLU A 194 -23.33 -4.29 27.32
CA GLU A 194 -22.50 -3.08 27.26
C GLU A 194 -21.03 -3.36 27.58
N ARG A 195 -20.77 -4.24 28.54
CA ARG A 195 -19.42 -4.68 28.89
C ARG A 195 -18.71 -5.36 27.72
N GLN A 196 -19.40 -6.21 26.98
CA GLN A 196 -18.82 -6.87 25.80
C GLN A 196 -18.58 -5.86 24.68
N LYS A 197 -19.52 -4.94 24.43
CA LYS A 197 -19.36 -3.88 23.43
C LYS A 197 -18.14 -3.00 23.73
N VAL A 198 -17.93 -2.61 24.98
CA VAL A 198 -16.76 -1.82 25.41
C VAL A 198 -15.47 -2.59 25.22
N LEU A 199 -15.39 -3.84 25.68
CA LEU A 199 -14.16 -4.66 25.55
C LEU A 199 -13.78 -4.91 24.10
N VAL A 200 -14.78 -5.16 23.26
CA VAL A 200 -14.58 -5.39 21.83
C VAL A 200 -14.22 -4.09 21.13
N GLY A 201 -14.89 -2.99 21.44
CA GLY A 201 -14.58 -1.65 20.93
C GLY A 201 -13.11 -1.28 21.20
N LEU A 202 -12.64 -1.45 22.44
CA LEU A 202 -11.24 -1.22 22.80
C LEU A 202 -10.26 -2.13 22.04
N SER A 203 -10.67 -3.38 21.78
CA SER A 203 -9.87 -4.33 21.01
C SER A 203 -9.82 -3.95 19.53
N MET A 204 -10.93 -3.49 18.97
CA MET A 204 -11.05 -3.02 17.59
C MET A 204 -10.29 -1.71 17.36
N ASP A 205 -10.37 -0.76 18.30
CA ASP A 205 -9.61 0.50 18.24
C ASP A 205 -8.10 0.24 18.20
N ARG A 206 -7.61 -0.79 18.89
CA ARG A 206 -6.20 -1.20 18.78
C ARG A 206 -5.86 -1.79 17.42
N ILE A 207 -6.73 -2.63 16.86
CA ILE A 207 -6.52 -3.21 15.52
C ILE A 207 -6.46 -2.10 14.46
N LEU A 208 -7.36 -1.13 14.53
CA LEU A 208 -7.36 0.02 13.62
C LEU A 208 -6.22 0.99 13.90
N GLY A 209 -5.89 1.21 15.17
CA GLY A 209 -4.75 2.02 15.59
C GLY A 209 -3.42 1.51 15.05
N LEU A 210 -3.23 0.19 15.07
CA LEU A 210 -2.06 -0.46 14.48
C LEU A 210 -2.05 -0.33 12.95
N ASN A 211 -3.18 -0.56 12.29
CA ASN A 211 -3.28 -0.43 10.84
C ASN A 211 -3.04 1.02 10.36
N ALA A 212 -3.60 2.00 11.06
CA ALA A 212 -3.47 3.41 10.70
C ALA A 212 -2.06 3.98 11.00
N GLN A 213 -1.43 3.57 12.12
CA GLN A 213 -0.04 3.94 12.42
C GLN A 213 0.94 3.30 11.45
N SER A 214 0.69 2.06 11.00
CA SER A 214 1.52 1.40 9.97
C SER A 214 1.36 2.00 8.57
N LEU A 215 0.28 2.76 8.32
CA LEU A 215 -0.09 3.31 7.00
C LEU A 215 -0.15 4.85 6.95
N GLY A 216 0.29 5.54 8.00
CA GLY A 216 0.29 7.01 8.06
C GLY A 216 -1.10 7.67 7.99
N MET A 217 -2.17 6.93 8.31
CA MET A 217 -3.55 7.43 8.30
C MET A 217 -3.97 7.91 9.69
N ALA A 218 -4.79 8.96 9.77
CA ALA A 218 -5.36 9.42 11.02
C ALA A 218 -6.55 8.53 11.43
N VAL A 219 -6.49 7.95 12.63
CA VAL A 219 -7.64 7.22 13.20
C VAL A 219 -8.63 8.23 13.77
N VAL A 220 -9.88 8.20 13.31
CA VAL A 220 -10.98 8.82 14.05
C VAL A 220 -11.43 7.79 15.10
N PRO A 221 -11.30 8.08 16.40
CA PRO A 221 -11.71 7.14 17.44
C PRO A 221 -13.21 6.87 17.33
N PHE A 222 -13.61 5.62 17.61
CA PHE A 222 -15.02 5.24 17.74
C PHE A 222 -15.65 6.10 18.86
N ARG A 223 -16.39 7.15 18.50
CA ARG A 223 -17.20 7.88 19.48
C ARG A 223 -18.30 6.94 19.92
N THR A 224 -18.27 6.54 21.19
CA THR A 224 -19.44 6.01 21.89
C THR A 224 -20.60 6.98 21.66
N ILE A 225 -21.67 6.48 21.05
CA ILE A 225 -22.93 7.21 20.91
C ILE A 225 -23.45 7.39 22.35
N ASN A 226 -23.19 8.56 22.93
CA ASN A 226 -23.78 8.97 24.19
C ASN A 226 -25.29 9.11 23.99
N GLY A 227 -26.02 8.02 24.25
CA GLY A 227 -27.44 8.08 24.56
C GLY A 227 -27.62 8.88 25.84
N LYS A 228 -28.14 10.10 25.71
CA LYS A 228 -28.63 10.90 26.84
C LYS A 228 -29.73 10.11 27.55
N MET A 229 -29.47 9.68 28.79
CA MET A 229 -30.54 9.33 29.72
C MET A 229 -31.29 10.60 30.09
N ARG A 230 -32.59 10.63 29.77
CA ARG A 230 -33.60 11.36 30.54
C ARG A 230 -34.19 10.41 31.56
#